data_AF-A0A7D7LBW9-F1
#
_entry.id   AF-A0A7D7LBW9-F1
#
_cell.length_a   1.000
_cell.length_b   1.000
_cell.length_c   1.000
_cell.angle_alpha   90.00
_cell.angle_beta   90.00
_cell.angle_gamma   90.00
#
_symmetry.space_group_name_H-M   'P 1'
#
loop_
_entity.id
_entity.type
_entity.pdbx_description
1 polymer ?
#
loop_
_entity_poly.entity_id
_entity_poly.type
_entity_poly.pdbx_seq_one_letter_code
_entity_poly.pdbx_strand_id
1 'polypeptide(L)'
;MRMERNNSLDTLKALSIAFVLIWHLRPFQFILNGSTHITVFVLAKILRDLELQLSLTAVPIFYIVSLYLFFQKSDGVEYFQKRITKLIKIYLFWVLVQNIFFMIVTREIPNFSWQLITGLEPSLPLVGDSVFYFLFNLICLTSVAFLYQLIKSDSLRKIISFTIGIFCLFYFEASCLLNISIPYHWLINFVIYVPIAFYLAKFPDRILSFKFYYLIAFIMFSSHDIYLRTSGYYPSIYGRIAIICGAMTIFCYVNSQKEIKNNLLIQQLSKYSLGLFSLHKYWQYLFFLLINNYKIGMDIGIIGTPLSTIFIIEGLFVVFFTVLSIYLLKLTRLKQFVI
;
A
#
# COMPACT_ATOMS: atom_id res chain seq x y z
N MET A 1 -20.10 -1.97 -23.35
CA MET A 1 -20.89 -1.77 -22.12
C MET A 1 -20.07 -0.91 -21.17
N ARG A 2 -20.53 0.29 -20.74
CA ARG A 2 -19.83 1.09 -19.72
C ARG A 2 -19.99 0.34 -18.39
N MET A 3 -18.92 -0.18 -17.81
CA MET A 3 -18.97 -0.71 -16.44
C MET A 3 -19.49 0.40 -15.52
N GLU A 4 -20.60 0.15 -14.86
CA GLU A 4 -21.08 1.01 -13.77
C GLU A 4 -20.03 1.07 -12.66
N ARG A 5 -19.97 2.22 -12.00
CA ARG A 5 -19.00 2.48 -10.95
C ARG A 5 -19.30 1.59 -9.74
N ASN A 6 -18.35 0.74 -9.35
CA ASN A 6 -18.51 -0.15 -8.20
C ASN A 6 -18.00 0.54 -6.92
N ASN A 7 -18.93 0.94 -6.04
CA ASN A 7 -18.61 1.62 -4.77
C ASN A 7 -17.76 0.77 -3.82
N SER A 8 -17.89 -0.56 -3.83
CA SER A 8 -17.07 -1.44 -2.99
C SER A 8 -15.61 -1.38 -3.39
N LEU A 9 -15.32 -1.34 -4.69
CA LEU A 9 -13.95 -1.17 -5.19
C LEU A 9 -13.42 0.24 -4.91
N ASP A 10 -14.28 1.26 -4.93
CA ASP A 10 -13.89 2.62 -4.52
C ASP A 10 -13.57 2.71 -3.03
N THR A 11 -14.37 2.08 -2.18
CA THR A 11 -14.10 1.98 -0.74
C THR A 11 -12.76 1.29 -0.48
N LEU A 12 -12.47 0.20 -1.18
CA LEU A 12 -11.18 -0.50 -1.03
C LEU A 12 -10.00 0.38 -1.43
N LYS A 13 -10.10 1.12 -2.55
CA LYS A 13 -9.06 2.08 -2.97
C LYS A 13 -8.90 3.22 -1.98
N ALA A 14 -10.01 3.74 -1.45
CA ALA A 14 -10.01 4.81 -0.44
C ALA A 14 -9.35 4.34 0.87
N LEU A 15 -9.65 3.12 1.32
CA LEU A 15 -8.99 2.51 2.48
C LEU A 15 -7.50 2.30 2.24
N SER A 16 -7.11 1.76 1.08
CA SER A 16 -5.70 1.60 0.71
C SER A 16 -4.95 2.93 0.79
N ILE A 17 -5.46 4.01 0.21
CA ILE A 17 -4.75 5.29 0.26
C ILE A 17 -4.73 5.89 1.67
N ALA A 18 -5.82 5.76 2.44
CA ALA A 18 -5.85 6.22 3.82
C ALA A 18 -4.81 5.50 4.69
N PHE A 19 -4.70 4.18 4.54
CA PHE A 19 -3.70 3.37 5.24
C PHE A 19 -2.26 3.70 4.83
N VAL A 20 -1.99 3.99 3.55
CA VAL A 20 -0.66 4.50 3.14
C VAL A 20 -0.33 5.82 3.83
N LEU A 21 -1.30 6.74 3.87
CA LEU A 21 -1.09 8.05 4.51
C LEU A 21 -0.87 7.91 6.01
N ILE A 22 -1.64 7.06 6.69
CA ILE A 22 -1.42 6.76 8.12
C ILE A 22 0.00 6.18 8.31
N TRP A 23 0.41 5.22 7.49
CA TRP A 23 1.74 4.62 7.58
C TRP A 23 2.88 5.62 7.46
N HIS A 24 2.81 6.52 6.48
CA HIS A 24 3.89 7.45 6.20
C HIS A 24 3.86 8.68 7.12
N LEU A 25 2.68 9.19 7.46
CA LEU A 25 2.53 10.41 8.27
C LEU A 25 2.55 10.12 9.78
N ARG A 26 2.26 8.88 10.19
CA ARG A 26 2.21 8.44 11.60
C ARG A 26 1.52 9.46 12.52
N PRO A 27 0.27 9.83 12.23
CA PRO A 27 -0.42 10.88 12.97
C PRO A 27 -0.62 10.53 14.46
N PHE A 28 -0.49 9.25 14.83
CA PHE A 28 -0.68 8.76 16.20
C PHE A 28 0.66 8.44 16.89
N GLN A 29 1.54 9.43 17.03
CA GLN A 29 2.82 9.25 17.69
C GLN A 29 2.77 9.64 19.19
N PHE A 30 3.04 8.67 20.05
CA PHE A 30 3.10 8.85 21.50
C PHE A 30 4.51 9.26 21.96
N ILE A 31 4.59 10.30 22.79
CA ILE A 31 5.76 10.76 23.52
C ILE A 31 5.87 9.90 24.79
N LEU A 32 6.82 8.96 24.79
CA LEU A 32 7.04 8.04 25.90
C LEU A 32 8.35 8.39 26.61
N ASN A 33 8.25 8.88 27.84
CA ASN A 33 9.40 9.19 28.70
C ASN A 33 9.53 8.17 29.85
N GLY A 34 10.67 8.17 30.56
CA GLY A 34 10.93 7.24 31.67
C GLY A 34 9.94 7.30 32.84
N SER A 35 9.13 8.35 32.93
CA SER A 35 8.05 8.52 33.93
C SER A 35 6.65 8.15 33.41
N THR A 36 6.53 7.62 32.18
CA THR A 36 5.24 7.32 31.58
C THR A 36 4.56 6.17 32.30
N HIS A 37 3.29 6.34 32.65
CA HIS A 37 2.51 5.31 33.31
C HIS A 37 2.42 4.03 32.45
N ILE A 38 2.54 2.87 33.09
CA ILE A 38 2.65 1.59 32.37
C ILE A 38 1.43 1.29 31.48
N THR A 39 0.24 1.75 31.87
CA THR A 39 -0.97 1.60 31.04
C THR A 39 -0.89 2.40 29.74
N VAL A 40 -0.32 3.61 29.78
CA VAL A 40 -0.12 4.46 28.60
C VAL A 40 0.91 3.82 27.68
N PHE A 41 1.99 3.27 28.24
CA PHE A 41 2.99 2.54 27.48
C PHE A 41 2.39 1.33 26.75
N VAL A 42 1.61 0.51 27.46
CA VAL A 42 0.94 -0.67 26.89
C VAL A 42 -0.06 -0.26 25.79
N LEU A 43 -0.87 0.77 26.04
CA LEU A 43 -1.83 1.27 25.07
C LEU A 43 -1.14 1.80 23.80
N ALA A 44 -0.07 2.59 23.95
CA ALA A 44 0.71 3.12 22.84
C ALA A 44 1.31 1.99 22.00
N LYS A 45 1.81 0.92 22.64
CA LYS A 45 2.33 -0.26 21.94
C LYS A 45 1.24 -0.98 21.15
N ILE A 46 0.08 -1.25 21.77
CA ILE A 46 -1.05 -1.91 21.10
C ILE A 46 -1.52 -1.10 19.89
N LEU A 47 -1.69 0.22 20.05
CA LEU A 47 -2.11 1.09 18.96
C LEU A 47 -1.10 1.12 17.82
N ARG A 48 0.19 1.19 18.14
CA ARG A 48 1.27 1.15 17.13
C ARG A 48 1.30 -0.17 16.38
N ASP A 49 1.14 -1.30 17.06
CA ASP A 49 1.13 -2.62 16.43
C ASP A 49 -0.13 -2.80 15.56
N LEU A 50 -1.30 -2.34 16.02
CA LEU A 50 -2.54 -2.35 15.25
C LEU A 50 -2.43 -1.46 14.00
N GLU A 51 -1.93 -0.23 14.17
CA GLU A 51 -1.71 0.72 13.09
C GLU A 51 -0.77 0.12 12.03
N LEU A 52 0.33 -0.50 12.47
CA LEU A 52 1.27 -1.17 11.57
C LEU A 52 0.59 -2.32 10.81
N GLN A 53 -0.10 -3.22 11.51
CA GLN A 53 -0.71 -4.39 10.88
C GLN A 53 -1.79 -3.99 9.86
N LEU A 54 -2.64 -3.02 10.19
CA LEU A 54 -3.64 -2.49 9.27
C LEU A 54 -2.98 -1.78 8.09
N SER A 55 -2.02 -0.90 8.35
CA SER A 55 -1.47 -0.05 7.30
C SER A 55 -0.69 -0.84 6.26
N LEU A 56 -0.04 -1.93 6.66
CA LEU A 56 0.71 -2.79 5.74
C LEU A 56 -0.17 -3.65 4.82
N THR A 57 -1.50 -3.70 5.05
CA THR A 57 -2.44 -4.29 4.09
C THR A 57 -2.74 -3.39 2.89
N ALA A 58 -2.40 -2.10 2.95
CA ALA A 58 -2.79 -1.11 1.95
C ALA A 58 -2.35 -1.45 0.52
N VAL A 59 -1.07 -1.76 0.35
CA VAL A 59 -0.43 -2.12 -0.92
C VAL A 59 -0.98 -3.44 -1.47
N PRO A 60 -1.04 -4.54 -0.68
CA PRO A 60 -1.77 -5.75 -1.05
C PRO A 60 -3.20 -5.52 -1.53
N ILE A 61 -4.02 -4.75 -0.80
CA ILE A 61 -5.40 -4.45 -1.20
C ILE A 61 -5.42 -3.75 -2.55
N PHE A 62 -4.54 -2.77 -2.76
CA PHE A 62 -4.44 -2.09 -4.04
C PHE A 62 -4.12 -3.09 -5.17
N TYR A 63 -3.14 -3.97 -4.99
CA TYR A 63 -2.80 -4.98 -6.00
C TYR A 63 -3.97 -5.92 -6.26
N ILE A 64 -4.64 -6.42 -5.22
CA ILE A 64 -5.82 -7.28 -5.36
C ILE A 64 -6.90 -6.57 -6.17
N VAL A 65 -7.27 -5.34 -5.82
CA VAL A 65 -8.29 -4.56 -6.56
C VAL A 65 -7.88 -4.36 -8.01
N SER A 66 -6.62 -3.99 -8.24
CA SER A 66 -6.10 -3.73 -9.57
C SER A 66 -6.10 -4.99 -10.45
N LEU A 67 -5.68 -6.13 -9.91
CA LEU A 67 -5.65 -7.42 -10.61
C LEU A 67 -7.06 -8.02 -10.74
N TYR A 68 -7.93 -7.83 -9.76
CA TYR A 68 -9.34 -8.22 -9.84
C TYR A 68 -10.03 -7.53 -11.02
N LEU A 69 -9.87 -6.19 -11.12
CA LEU A 69 -10.32 -5.40 -12.26
C LEU A 69 -9.62 -5.77 -13.58
N PHE A 70 -8.45 -6.42 -13.52
CA PHE A 70 -7.80 -6.95 -14.70
C PHE A 70 -8.58 -8.17 -15.23
N PHE A 71 -8.77 -9.17 -14.35
CA PHE A 71 -9.40 -10.43 -14.69
C PHE A 71 -10.90 -10.33 -15.02
N GLN A 72 -11.59 -9.29 -14.54
CA GLN A 72 -12.99 -9.05 -14.89
C GLN A 72 -13.22 -8.60 -16.34
N LYS A 73 -12.18 -8.11 -17.05
CA LYS A 73 -12.35 -7.62 -18.41
C LYS A 73 -12.09 -8.69 -19.46
N SER A 74 -12.93 -8.70 -20.50
CA SER A 74 -12.97 -9.71 -21.56
C SER A 74 -11.91 -9.56 -22.65
N ASP A 75 -11.36 -8.37 -22.87
CA ASP A 75 -10.65 -8.03 -24.12
C ASP A 75 -9.16 -8.42 -24.12
N GLY A 76 -8.82 -9.49 -23.38
CA GLY A 76 -7.53 -10.17 -23.29
C GLY A 76 -6.30 -9.33 -23.64
N VAL A 77 -5.87 -9.40 -24.90
CA VAL A 77 -4.64 -8.78 -25.40
C VAL A 77 -4.75 -7.26 -25.55
N GLU A 78 -5.85 -6.77 -26.13
CA GLU A 78 -6.02 -5.33 -26.40
C GLU A 78 -6.13 -4.56 -25.09
N TYR A 79 -6.86 -5.09 -24.11
CA TYR A 79 -6.94 -4.49 -22.79
C TYR A 79 -5.62 -4.54 -22.04
N PHE A 80 -4.88 -5.65 -22.12
CA PHE A 80 -3.54 -5.76 -21.54
C PHE A 80 -2.59 -4.69 -22.09
N GLN A 81 -2.52 -4.52 -23.42
CA GLN A 81 -1.69 -3.51 -24.06
C GLN A 81 -2.07 -2.10 -23.59
N LYS A 82 -3.36 -1.74 -23.67
CA LYS A 82 -3.86 -0.42 -23.21
C LYS A 82 -3.47 -0.15 -21.76
N ARG A 83 -3.62 -1.15 -20.89
CA ARG A 83 -3.34 -1.03 -19.46
C ARG A 83 -1.84 -0.90 -19.17
N ILE A 84 -1.00 -1.76 -19.74
CA ILE A 84 0.45 -1.71 -19.56
C ILE A 84 1.01 -0.39 -20.09
N THR A 85 0.61 0.05 -21.28
CA THR A 85 1.03 1.34 -21.82
C THR A 85 0.64 2.50 -20.89
N LYS A 86 -0.58 2.48 -20.32
CA LYS A 86 -0.99 3.49 -19.33
C LYS A 86 -0.12 3.45 -18.08
N LEU A 87 0.14 2.26 -17.53
CA LEU A 87 0.95 2.09 -16.32
C LEU A 87 2.41 2.54 -16.53
N ILE A 88 3.02 2.16 -17.66
CA ILE A 88 4.38 2.59 -18.02
C ILE A 88 4.45 4.10 -18.16
N LYS A 89 3.47 4.75 -18.83
CA LYS A 89 3.44 6.21 -18.96
C LYS A 89 3.36 6.91 -17.60
N ILE A 90 2.52 6.42 -16.70
CA ILE A 90 2.39 6.96 -15.33
C ILE A 90 3.68 6.74 -14.55
N TYR A 91 4.25 5.55 -14.63
CA TYR A 91 5.48 5.18 -13.96
C TYR A 91 6.64 6.09 -14.39
N LEU A 92 6.90 6.20 -15.70
CA LEU A 92 7.97 7.03 -16.23
C LEU A 92 7.80 8.51 -15.87
N PHE A 93 6.57 9.02 -15.91
CA PHE A 93 6.29 10.39 -15.49
C PHE A 93 6.68 10.64 -14.03
N TRP A 94 6.26 9.77 -13.12
CA TRP A 94 6.53 9.97 -11.69
C TRP A 94 7.98 9.68 -11.30
N VAL A 95 8.63 8.69 -11.93
CA VAL A 95 10.07 8.48 -11.78
C VAL A 95 10.83 9.72 -12.24
N LEU A 96 10.47 10.33 -13.36
CA LEU A 96 11.08 11.58 -13.80
C LEU A 96 10.89 12.71 -12.77
N VAL A 97 9.67 12.90 -12.25
CA VAL A 97 9.38 13.89 -11.20
C VAL A 97 10.22 13.63 -9.94
N GLN A 98 10.33 12.37 -9.49
CA GLN A 98 11.14 11.98 -8.35
C GLN A 98 12.61 12.36 -8.53
N ASN A 99 13.17 12.06 -9.69
CA ASN A 99 14.56 12.36 -10.00
C ASN A 99 14.82 13.87 -10.07
N ILE A 100 13.92 14.63 -10.71
CA ILE A 100 14.01 16.10 -10.74
C ILE A 100 13.94 16.67 -9.33
N PHE A 101 12.98 16.21 -8.51
CA PHE A 101 12.83 16.69 -7.14
C PHE A 101 14.06 16.35 -6.29
N PHE A 102 14.58 15.13 -6.38
CA PHE A 102 15.82 14.73 -5.73
C PHE A 102 16.98 15.65 -6.11
N MET A 103 17.24 15.85 -7.40
CA MET A 103 18.31 16.73 -7.88
C MET A 103 18.18 18.17 -7.35
N ILE A 104 16.97 18.72 -7.29
CA ILE A 104 16.72 20.08 -6.76
C ILE A 104 17.10 20.15 -5.28
N VAL A 105 16.72 19.11 -4.53
CA VAL A 105 16.83 19.08 -3.08
C VAL A 105 18.26 18.76 -2.62
N THR A 106 18.91 17.75 -3.22
CA THR A 106 20.24 17.29 -2.82
C THR A 106 21.35 17.97 -3.59
N ARG A 107 21.06 18.56 -4.76
CA ARG A 107 22.03 19.06 -5.74
C ARG A 107 22.94 17.96 -6.31
N GLU A 108 22.50 16.70 -6.20
CA GLU A 108 23.22 15.52 -6.69
C GLU A 108 22.46 14.85 -7.83
N ILE A 109 23.20 14.29 -8.78
CA ILE A 109 22.63 13.47 -9.85
C ILE A 109 22.46 12.04 -9.30
N PRO A 110 21.26 11.44 -9.41
CA PRO A 110 21.03 10.09 -8.92
C PRO A 110 21.86 9.07 -9.73
N ASN A 111 22.50 8.15 -9.01
CA ASN A 111 23.29 7.10 -9.63
C ASN A 111 22.40 6.15 -10.42
N PHE A 112 22.86 5.76 -11.61
CA PHE A 112 22.15 4.77 -12.42
C PHE A 112 22.31 3.37 -11.79
N SER A 113 21.23 2.87 -11.20
CA SER A 113 21.19 1.57 -10.53
C SER A 113 19.94 0.78 -10.93
N TRP A 114 19.92 -0.53 -10.64
CA TRP A 114 18.68 -1.30 -10.77
C TRP A 114 17.56 -0.77 -9.86
N GLN A 115 17.92 -0.17 -8.73
CA GLN A 115 16.96 0.42 -7.80
C GLN A 115 16.33 1.70 -8.37
N LEU A 116 17.08 2.47 -9.15
CA LEU A 116 16.56 3.58 -9.94
C LEU A 116 15.55 3.10 -10.99
N ILE A 117 15.89 2.03 -11.73
CA ILE A 117 15.02 1.45 -12.77
C ILE A 117 13.73 0.87 -12.19
N THR A 118 13.79 0.29 -10.99
CA THR A 118 12.62 -0.22 -10.28
C THR A 118 11.85 0.88 -9.55
N GLY A 119 12.37 2.11 -9.48
CA GLY A 119 11.70 3.26 -8.86
C GLY A 119 11.72 3.22 -7.33
N LEU A 120 12.63 2.43 -6.75
CA LEU A 120 12.95 2.43 -5.32
C LEU A 120 13.82 3.62 -4.94
N GLU A 121 14.82 3.89 -5.78
CA GLU A 121 15.70 5.06 -5.70
C GLU A 121 15.31 6.11 -6.76
N PRO A 122 15.70 7.39 -6.57
CA PRO A 122 16.40 7.91 -5.41
C PRO A 122 15.46 8.09 -4.21
N SER A 123 15.96 7.74 -3.02
CA SER A 123 15.29 8.07 -1.76
C SER A 123 15.39 9.57 -1.50
N LEU A 124 14.34 10.15 -0.91
CA LEU A 124 14.42 11.53 -0.45
C LEU A 124 15.05 11.53 0.95
N PRO A 125 15.95 12.49 1.25
CA PRO A 125 16.42 12.67 2.62
C PRO A 125 15.22 12.78 3.58
N LEU A 126 15.32 12.31 4.81
CA LEU A 126 14.28 12.42 5.86
C LEU A 126 12.99 11.60 5.67
N VAL A 127 12.51 11.34 4.44
CA VAL A 127 11.25 10.59 4.17
C VAL A 127 11.46 9.23 3.49
N GLY A 128 12.72 8.87 3.22
CA GLY A 128 13.15 7.55 2.78
C GLY A 128 12.82 7.25 1.31
N ASP A 129 12.72 5.96 1.03
CA ASP A 129 12.64 5.41 -0.33
C ASP A 129 11.45 5.93 -1.14
N SER A 130 11.61 5.96 -2.46
CA SER A 130 10.54 6.33 -3.38
C SER A 130 9.38 5.33 -3.29
N VAL A 131 8.15 5.82 -3.45
CA VAL A 131 6.95 4.98 -3.45
C VAL A 131 6.67 4.32 -4.80
N PHE A 132 7.40 4.68 -5.86
CA PHE A 132 7.08 4.28 -7.23
C PHE A 132 7.48 2.85 -7.58
N TYR A 133 8.27 2.16 -6.75
CA TYR A 133 8.48 0.70 -6.87
C TYR A 133 7.16 -0.08 -6.86
N PHE A 134 6.14 0.46 -6.20
CA PHE A 134 4.79 -0.06 -6.22
C PHE A 134 4.21 -0.13 -7.66
N LEU A 135 4.39 0.94 -8.45
CA LEU A 135 3.91 0.98 -9.83
C LEU A 135 4.70 0.03 -10.74
N PHE A 136 6.02 -0.08 -10.53
CA PHE A 136 6.86 -1.05 -11.22
C PHE A 136 6.38 -2.49 -10.95
N ASN A 137 6.17 -2.83 -9.67
CA ASN A 137 5.60 -4.12 -9.29
C ASN A 137 4.22 -4.35 -9.89
N LEU A 138 3.36 -3.33 -9.96
CA LEU A 138 2.06 -3.47 -10.61
C LEU A 138 2.17 -3.79 -12.12
N ILE A 139 3.15 -3.20 -12.82
CA ILE A 139 3.45 -3.52 -14.23
C ILE A 139 3.83 -5.00 -14.32
N CYS A 140 4.79 -5.45 -13.51
CA CYS A 140 5.23 -6.85 -13.47
C CYS A 140 4.08 -7.81 -13.15
N LEU A 141 3.29 -7.54 -12.11
CA LEU A 141 2.15 -8.36 -11.71
C LEU A 141 1.06 -8.39 -12.79
N THR A 142 0.82 -7.28 -13.50
CA THR A 142 -0.13 -7.25 -14.61
C THR A 142 0.35 -8.13 -15.77
N SER A 143 1.66 -8.14 -16.07
CA SER A 143 2.26 -9.04 -17.05
C SER A 143 2.16 -10.51 -16.63
N VAL A 144 2.47 -10.82 -15.37
CA VAL A 144 2.31 -12.18 -14.82
C VAL A 144 0.84 -12.61 -14.86
N ALA A 145 -0.09 -11.73 -14.51
CA ALA A 145 -1.53 -12.00 -14.58
C ALA A 145 -2.01 -12.29 -16.01
N PHE A 146 -1.48 -11.57 -17.01
CA PHE A 146 -1.76 -11.84 -18.41
C PHE A 146 -1.24 -13.22 -18.82
N LEU A 147 0.02 -13.54 -18.52
CA LEU A 147 0.59 -14.88 -18.79
C LEU A 147 -0.21 -15.98 -18.10
N TYR A 148 -0.64 -15.74 -16.86
CA TYR A 148 -1.47 -16.65 -16.09
C TYR A 148 -2.86 -16.86 -16.73
N GLN A 149 -3.45 -15.82 -17.33
CA GLN A 149 -4.72 -15.90 -18.06
C GLN A 149 -4.59 -16.72 -19.37
N LEU A 150 -3.42 -16.73 -20.01
CA LEU A 150 -3.17 -17.51 -21.24
C LEU A 150 -3.15 -19.04 -20.99
N ILE A 151 -3.04 -19.49 -19.74
CA ILE A 151 -3.03 -20.91 -19.38
C ILE A 151 -4.42 -21.51 -19.62
N LYS A 152 -4.67 -22.16 -20.76
CA LYS A 152 -5.98 -22.71 -21.11
C LYS A 152 -6.44 -23.87 -20.21
N SER A 153 -5.51 -24.68 -19.70
CA SER A 153 -5.83 -25.84 -18.85
C SER A 153 -6.19 -25.40 -17.43
N ASP A 154 -7.45 -25.64 -17.02
CA ASP A 154 -7.93 -25.38 -15.66
C ASP A 154 -7.17 -26.23 -14.61
N SER A 155 -6.74 -27.45 -14.96
CA SER A 155 -5.94 -28.30 -14.07
C SER A 155 -4.56 -27.70 -13.82
N LEU A 156 -3.85 -27.34 -14.90
CA LEU A 156 -2.52 -26.71 -14.80
C LEU A 156 -2.61 -25.39 -14.01
N ARG A 157 -3.66 -24.60 -14.24
CA ARG A 157 -3.89 -23.34 -13.54
C ARG A 157 -4.07 -23.56 -12.04
N LYS A 158 -4.84 -24.58 -11.62
CA LYS A 158 -4.99 -24.96 -10.21
C LYS A 158 -3.68 -25.40 -9.58
N ILE A 159 -2.90 -26.22 -10.28
CA ILE A 159 -1.58 -26.67 -9.82
C ILE A 159 -0.67 -25.46 -9.58
N ILE A 160 -0.53 -24.58 -10.57
CA ILE A 160 0.30 -23.36 -10.45
C ILE A 160 -0.18 -22.47 -9.31
N SER A 161 -1.49 -22.29 -9.16
CA SER A 161 -2.07 -21.52 -8.05
C SER A 161 -1.66 -22.08 -6.70
N PHE A 162 -1.77 -23.39 -6.55
CA PHE A 162 -1.48 -24.11 -5.32
C PHE A 162 0.02 -24.06 -5.01
N THR A 163 0.87 -24.28 -6.01
CA THR A 163 2.32 -24.15 -5.90
C THR A 163 2.72 -22.74 -5.48
N ILE A 164 2.21 -21.69 -6.13
CA ILE A 164 2.50 -20.29 -5.75
C ILE A 164 2.04 -20.02 -4.32
N GLY A 165 0.83 -20.44 -3.98
CA GLY A 165 0.26 -20.25 -2.64
C GLY A 165 1.12 -20.89 -1.56
N ILE A 166 1.36 -22.21 -1.65
CA ILE A 166 2.16 -22.93 -0.68
C ILE A 166 3.59 -22.41 -0.61
N PHE A 167 4.22 -22.17 -1.77
CA PHE A 167 5.58 -21.66 -1.80
C PHE A 167 5.69 -20.31 -1.09
N CYS A 168 4.79 -19.35 -1.37
CA CYS A 168 4.83 -18.05 -0.72
C CYS A 168 4.58 -18.16 0.79
N LEU A 169 3.56 -18.91 1.20
CA LEU A 169 3.22 -19.07 2.62
C LEU A 169 4.37 -19.73 3.40
N PHE A 170 4.94 -20.81 2.87
CA PHE A 170 6.08 -21.48 3.46
C PHE A 170 7.32 -20.58 3.48
N TYR A 171 7.62 -19.92 2.36
CA TYR A 171 8.79 -19.04 2.25
C TYR A 171 8.71 -17.85 3.21
N PHE A 172 7.53 -17.27 3.41
CA PHE A 172 7.32 -16.16 4.35
C PHE A 172 7.55 -16.60 5.80
N GLU A 173 6.98 -17.74 6.21
CA GLU A 173 7.17 -18.26 7.56
C GLU A 173 8.62 -18.70 7.80
N ALA A 174 9.21 -19.45 6.85
CA ALA A 174 10.59 -19.89 6.94
C ALA A 174 11.56 -18.70 7.00
N SER A 175 11.36 -17.67 6.18
CA SER A 175 12.19 -16.46 6.21
C SER A 175 12.07 -15.75 7.56
N CYS A 176 10.87 -15.69 8.15
CA CYS A 176 10.67 -15.11 9.46
C CYS A 176 11.39 -15.90 10.57
N LEU A 177 11.24 -17.23 10.60
CA LEU A 177 11.86 -18.11 11.60
C LEU A 177 13.38 -18.21 11.46
N LEU A 178 13.90 -18.08 10.24
CA LEU A 178 15.34 -18.02 9.97
C LEU A 178 15.92 -16.60 10.10
N ASN A 179 15.11 -15.61 10.46
CA ASN A 179 15.48 -14.20 10.58
C ASN A 179 16.10 -13.61 9.29
N ILE A 180 15.63 -14.10 8.14
CA ILE A 180 16.01 -13.61 6.81
C ILE A 180 14.98 -12.55 6.40
N SER A 181 15.46 -11.32 6.16
CA SER A 181 14.60 -10.23 5.70
C SER A 181 14.36 -10.34 4.19
N ILE A 182 13.09 -10.41 3.79
CA ILE A 182 12.69 -10.28 2.38
C ILE A 182 12.55 -8.78 2.10
N PRO A 183 13.33 -8.21 1.17
CA PRO A 183 13.19 -6.80 0.82
C PRO A 183 11.78 -6.50 0.35
N TYR A 184 11.18 -5.46 0.94
CA TYR A 184 9.75 -5.16 0.80
C TYR A 184 9.32 -4.82 -0.63
N HIS A 185 10.26 -4.39 -1.48
CA HIS A 185 10.03 -4.03 -2.87
C HIS A 185 10.11 -5.24 -3.81
N TRP A 186 10.58 -6.41 -3.35
CA TRP A 186 10.70 -7.58 -4.21
C TRP A 186 9.34 -8.15 -4.61
N LEU A 187 9.27 -8.61 -5.86
CA LEU A 187 8.05 -9.15 -6.47
C LEU A 187 7.52 -10.40 -5.75
N ILE A 188 8.39 -11.18 -5.09
CA ILE A 188 8.00 -12.39 -4.35
C ILE A 188 6.95 -12.11 -3.27
N ASN A 189 6.98 -10.91 -2.66
CA ASN A 189 5.98 -10.49 -1.67
C ASN A 189 4.57 -10.39 -2.26
N PHE A 190 4.44 -10.27 -3.59
CA PHE A 190 3.20 -9.88 -4.24
C PHE A 190 2.69 -10.86 -5.29
N VAL A 191 3.50 -11.83 -5.72
CA VAL A 191 3.10 -12.78 -6.78
C VAL A 191 1.90 -13.65 -6.38
N ILE A 192 1.71 -13.90 -5.07
CA ILE A 192 0.54 -14.62 -4.53
C ILE A 192 -0.79 -13.92 -4.85
N TYR A 193 -0.79 -12.59 -5.03
CA TYR A 193 -2.01 -11.85 -5.31
C TYR A 193 -2.55 -12.10 -6.72
N VAL A 194 -1.76 -12.66 -7.64
CA VAL A 194 -2.21 -13.04 -8.98
C VAL A 194 -3.26 -14.16 -8.94
N PRO A 195 -2.97 -15.37 -8.42
CA PRO A 195 -3.98 -16.42 -8.32
C PRO A 195 -5.14 -16.01 -7.38
N ILE A 196 -4.87 -15.27 -6.29
CA ILE A 196 -5.92 -14.75 -5.40
C ILE A 196 -6.93 -13.89 -6.16
N ALA A 197 -6.45 -12.87 -6.88
CA ALA A 197 -7.32 -11.97 -7.63
C ALA A 197 -8.07 -12.68 -8.76
N PHE A 198 -7.43 -13.68 -9.39
CA PHE A 198 -8.07 -14.51 -10.40
C PHE A 198 -9.27 -15.29 -9.84
N TYR A 199 -9.11 -16.00 -8.72
CA TYR A 199 -10.20 -16.75 -8.11
C TYR A 199 -11.28 -15.85 -7.50
N LEU A 200 -10.90 -14.67 -6.99
CA LEU A 200 -11.87 -13.65 -6.59
C LEU A 200 -12.75 -13.20 -7.77
N ALA A 201 -12.17 -13.04 -8.95
CA ALA A 201 -12.91 -12.66 -10.16
C ALA A 201 -13.75 -13.81 -10.73
N LYS A 202 -13.24 -15.05 -10.73
CA LYS A 202 -13.93 -16.22 -11.31
C LYS A 202 -15.00 -16.83 -10.40
N PHE A 203 -14.80 -16.82 -9.08
CA PHE A 203 -15.71 -17.43 -8.09
C PHE A 203 -15.96 -16.51 -6.88
N PRO A 204 -16.52 -15.30 -7.09
CA PRO A 204 -16.68 -14.32 -6.02
C PRO A 204 -17.48 -14.88 -4.83
N ASP A 205 -18.64 -15.50 -5.06
CA ASP A 205 -19.51 -15.99 -3.98
C ASP A 205 -18.82 -17.02 -3.08
N ARG A 206 -17.99 -17.88 -3.67
CA ARG A 206 -17.24 -18.90 -2.94
C ARG A 206 -16.14 -18.29 -2.09
N ILE A 207 -15.42 -17.28 -2.58
CA ILE A 207 -14.31 -16.69 -1.82
C ILE A 207 -14.82 -15.71 -0.76
N LEU A 208 -15.86 -14.94 -1.07
CA LEU A 208 -16.45 -13.96 -0.15
C LEU A 208 -17.09 -14.64 1.07
N SER A 209 -17.57 -15.88 0.96
CA SER A 209 -18.13 -16.64 2.09
C SER A 209 -17.09 -16.96 3.17
N PHE A 210 -15.80 -17.03 2.81
CA PHE A 210 -14.70 -17.30 3.75
C PHE A 210 -14.23 -16.08 4.55
N LYS A 211 -14.90 -14.92 4.45
CA LYS A 211 -14.49 -13.66 5.11
C LYS A 211 -14.17 -13.79 6.61
N PHE A 212 -14.94 -14.60 7.34
CA PHE A 212 -14.69 -14.85 8.77
C PHE A 212 -13.41 -15.65 9.02
N TYR A 213 -13.10 -16.63 8.17
CA TYR A 213 -11.87 -17.42 8.29
C TYR A 213 -10.64 -16.57 7.99
N TYR A 214 -10.72 -15.66 7.00
CA TYR A 214 -9.64 -14.70 6.74
C TYR A 214 -9.42 -13.77 7.93
N LEU A 215 -10.49 -13.32 8.60
CA LEU A 215 -10.38 -12.47 9.79
C LEU A 215 -9.71 -13.22 10.96
N ILE A 216 -10.15 -14.46 11.23
CA ILE A 216 -9.55 -15.29 12.28
C ILE A 216 -8.07 -15.52 11.99
N ALA A 217 -7.72 -15.90 10.75
CA ALA A 217 -6.34 -16.08 10.34
C ALA A 217 -5.53 -14.77 10.47
N PHE A 218 -6.10 -13.63 10.08
CA PHE A 218 -5.45 -12.33 10.24
C PHE A 218 -5.13 -12.03 11.71
N ILE A 219 -6.07 -12.26 12.63
CA ILE A 219 -5.86 -12.05 14.08
C ILE A 219 -4.79 -13.01 14.63
N MET A 220 -4.87 -14.30 14.26
CA MET A 220 -3.92 -15.31 14.72
C MET A 220 -2.50 -15.03 14.23
N PHE A 221 -2.31 -14.81 12.92
CA PHE A 221 -0.99 -14.52 12.37
C PHE A 221 -0.47 -13.13 12.76
N SER A 222 -1.35 -12.15 13.01
CA SER A 222 -0.90 -10.86 13.57
C SER A 222 -0.40 -11.01 15.00
N SER A 223 -1.07 -11.82 15.81
CA SER A 223 -0.62 -12.14 17.18
C SER A 223 0.73 -12.88 17.14
N HIS A 224 0.89 -13.83 16.21
CA HIS A 224 2.16 -14.52 15.96
C HIS A 224 3.27 -13.56 15.56
N ASP A 225 3.04 -12.66 14.60
CA ASP A 225 4.00 -11.63 14.18
C ASP A 225 4.43 -10.73 15.35
N ILE A 226 3.49 -10.35 16.21
CA ILE A 226 3.75 -9.51 17.39
C ILE A 226 4.61 -10.28 18.39
N TYR A 227 4.24 -11.54 18.67
CA TYR A 227 5.01 -12.42 19.55
C TYR A 227 6.45 -12.57 19.06
N LEU A 228 6.65 -12.95 17.79
CA LEU A 228 7.98 -13.11 17.20
C LEU A 228 8.81 -11.83 17.30
N ARG A 229 8.21 -10.67 17.05
CA ARG A 229 8.89 -9.37 17.20
C ARG A 229 9.29 -9.08 18.64
N THR A 230 8.45 -9.40 19.61
CA THR A 230 8.80 -9.27 21.03
C THR A 230 9.89 -10.23 21.45
N SER A 231 10.06 -11.35 20.75
CA SER A 231 11.14 -12.32 20.94
C SER A 231 12.41 -12.00 20.14
N GLY A 232 12.49 -10.84 19.48
CA GLY A 232 13.69 -10.38 18.78
C GLY A 232 13.82 -10.81 17.31
N TYR A 233 12.79 -11.43 16.73
CA TYR A 233 12.73 -11.69 15.30
C TYR A 233 12.25 -10.46 14.53
N TYR A 234 12.66 -10.31 13.27
CA TYR A 234 12.27 -9.19 12.42
C TYR A 234 11.44 -9.66 11.22
N PRO A 235 10.11 -9.80 11.37
CA PRO A 235 9.24 -10.19 10.27
C PRO A 235 9.36 -9.24 9.07
N SER A 236 9.36 -9.80 7.86
CA SER A 236 9.39 -9.03 6.61
C SER A 236 8.19 -8.10 6.49
N ILE A 237 8.30 -6.95 5.81
CA ILE A 237 7.20 -5.96 5.77
C ILE A 237 5.92 -6.55 5.13
N TYR A 238 6.04 -7.08 3.91
CA TYR A 238 4.90 -7.63 3.15
C TYR A 238 4.90 -9.15 3.04
N GLY A 239 6.06 -9.80 3.18
CA GLY A 239 6.21 -11.26 3.14
C GLY A 239 5.76 -11.91 4.45
N ARG A 240 4.48 -11.73 4.80
CA ARG A 240 3.85 -12.23 6.03
C ARG A 240 2.46 -12.76 5.74
N ILE A 241 2.12 -13.88 6.36
CA ILE A 241 0.79 -14.50 6.21
C ILE A 241 -0.31 -13.57 6.74
N ALA A 242 -0.05 -12.88 7.86
CA ALA A 242 -0.96 -11.88 8.42
C ALA A 242 -1.38 -10.83 7.37
N ILE A 243 -0.45 -10.35 6.56
CA ILE A 243 -0.73 -9.30 5.57
C ILE A 243 -1.60 -9.79 4.43
N ILE A 244 -1.40 -11.03 3.97
CA ILE A 244 -2.26 -11.66 2.96
C ILE A 244 -3.68 -11.83 3.52
N CYS A 245 -3.80 -12.39 4.72
CA CYS A 245 -5.09 -12.60 5.38
C CYS A 245 -5.82 -11.29 5.69
N GLY A 246 -5.09 -10.25 6.13
CA GLY A 246 -5.65 -8.93 6.39
C GLY A 246 -6.19 -8.26 5.12
N ALA A 247 -5.42 -8.31 4.03
CA ALA A 247 -5.87 -7.80 2.73
C ALA A 247 -7.12 -8.53 2.22
N MET A 248 -7.15 -9.87 2.34
CA MET A 248 -8.31 -10.69 1.98
C MET A 248 -9.52 -10.41 2.87
N THR A 249 -9.30 -10.21 4.17
CA THR A 249 -10.36 -9.85 5.12
C THR A 249 -11.03 -8.55 4.69
N ILE A 250 -10.25 -7.49 4.51
CA ILE A 250 -10.78 -6.18 4.13
C ILE A 250 -11.47 -6.24 2.77
N PHE A 251 -10.86 -6.89 1.78
CA PHE A 251 -11.48 -7.09 0.47
C PHE A 251 -12.83 -7.81 0.58
N CYS A 252 -12.88 -8.95 1.26
CA CYS A 252 -14.09 -9.76 1.34
C CYS A 252 -15.20 -9.09 2.15
N TYR A 253 -14.89 -8.42 3.26
CA TYR A 253 -15.90 -7.72 4.05
C TYR A 253 -16.51 -6.56 3.26
N VAL A 254 -15.69 -5.70 2.65
CA VAL A 254 -16.18 -4.56 1.86
C VAL A 254 -16.96 -5.05 0.63
N ASN A 255 -16.43 -6.02 -0.11
CA ASN A 255 -17.07 -6.48 -1.34
C ASN A 255 -18.30 -7.38 -1.10
N SER A 256 -18.48 -7.93 0.11
CA SER A 256 -19.69 -8.68 0.48
C SER A 256 -20.89 -7.81 0.86
N GLN A 257 -20.71 -6.49 1.00
CA GLN A 257 -21.80 -5.58 1.29
C GLN A 257 -22.62 -5.33 0.02
N LYS A 258 -23.90 -5.71 0.04
CA LYS A 258 -24.81 -5.61 -1.11
C LYS A 258 -25.07 -4.17 -1.54
N GLU A 259 -25.09 -3.23 -0.59
CA GLU A 259 -25.35 -1.81 -0.87
C GLU A 259 -24.43 -0.91 -0.05
N ILE A 260 -23.30 -0.53 -0.62
CA ILE A 260 -22.52 0.59 -0.09
C ILE A 260 -23.10 1.87 -0.65
N LYS A 261 -23.67 2.69 0.24
CA LYS A 261 -24.21 4.00 -0.11
C LYS A 261 -23.18 4.84 -0.85
N ASN A 262 -23.62 5.51 -1.91
CA ASN A 262 -22.80 6.46 -2.65
C ASN A 262 -22.26 7.53 -1.70
N ASN A 263 -20.95 7.56 -1.51
CA ASN A 263 -20.28 8.60 -0.73
C ASN A 263 -19.29 9.35 -1.63
N LEU A 264 -19.54 10.64 -1.81
CA LEU A 264 -18.76 11.51 -2.67
C LEU A 264 -17.28 11.62 -2.22
N LEU A 265 -17.02 11.58 -0.92
CA LEU A 265 -15.66 11.60 -0.38
C LEU A 265 -14.90 10.33 -0.75
N ILE A 266 -15.49 9.15 -0.53
CA ILE A 266 -14.89 7.86 -0.93
C ILE A 266 -14.60 7.86 -2.42
N GLN A 267 -15.56 8.34 -3.21
CA GLN A 267 -15.43 8.42 -4.65
C GLN A 267 -14.31 9.37 -5.09
N GLN A 268 -14.11 10.48 -4.40
CA GLN A 268 -13.00 11.41 -4.67
C GLN A 268 -11.65 10.81 -4.25
N LEU A 269 -11.56 10.22 -3.05
CA LEU A 269 -10.36 9.55 -2.57
C LEU A 269 -9.92 8.42 -3.50
N SER A 270 -10.86 7.56 -3.92
CA SER A 270 -10.59 6.50 -4.90
C SER A 270 -10.06 7.06 -6.22
N LYS A 271 -10.75 8.08 -6.76
CA LYS A 271 -10.41 8.69 -8.05
C LYS A 271 -9.03 9.35 -8.05
N TYR A 272 -8.61 9.95 -6.94
CA TYR A 272 -7.34 10.67 -6.83
C TYR A 272 -6.29 9.90 -6.02
N SER A 273 -6.52 8.61 -5.78
CA SER A 273 -5.64 7.76 -4.96
C SER A 273 -4.19 7.75 -5.47
N LEU A 274 -3.98 7.72 -6.78
CA LEU A 274 -2.65 7.82 -7.39
C LEU A 274 -1.99 9.17 -7.10
N GLY A 275 -2.72 10.28 -7.25
CA GLY A 275 -2.20 11.61 -6.95
C GLY A 275 -1.83 11.76 -5.48
N LEU A 276 -2.71 11.31 -4.57
CA LEU A 276 -2.47 11.28 -3.13
C LEU A 276 -1.22 10.46 -2.81
N PHE A 277 -1.11 9.27 -3.40
CA PHE A 277 0.01 8.36 -3.22
C PHE A 277 1.33 8.95 -3.74
N SER A 278 1.31 9.67 -4.85
CA SER A 278 2.54 10.16 -5.48
C SER A 278 3.05 11.44 -4.83
N LEU A 279 2.16 12.32 -4.38
CA LEU A 279 2.52 13.67 -3.97
C LEU A 279 2.79 13.85 -2.47
N HIS A 280 2.20 13.01 -1.61
CA HIS A 280 2.28 13.21 -0.16
C HIS A 280 3.72 13.19 0.38
N LYS A 281 4.61 12.35 -0.18
CA LYS A 281 6.01 12.30 0.25
C LYS A 281 6.79 13.59 -0.04
N TYR A 282 6.49 14.29 -1.13
CA TYR A 282 7.14 15.58 -1.43
C TYR A 282 6.73 16.64 -0.42
N TRP A 283 5.43 16.71 -0.11
CA TRP A 283 4.95 17.64 0.91
C TRP A 283 5.47 17.27 2.29
N GLN A 284 5.47 15.99 2.63
CA GLN A 284 6.05 15.49 3.88
C GLN A 284 7.53 15.91 4.02
N TYR A 285 8.31 15.76 2.94
CA TYR A 285 9.71 16.19 2.91
C TYR A 285 9.86 17.69 3.19
N LEU A 286 9.08 18.52 2.49
CA LEU A 286 9.12 19.98 2.67
C LEU A 286 8.72 20.40 4.10
N PHE A 287 7.75 19.70 4.71
CA PHE A 287 7.38 19.93 6.10
C PHE A 287 8.47 19.53 7.09
N PHE A 288 9.11 18.37 6.91
CA PHE A 288 10.24 17.99 7.76
C PHE A 288 11.41 18.95 7.65
N LEU A 289 11.72 19.43 6.44
CA LEU A 289 12.71 20.48 6.26
C LEU A 289 12.35 21.74 7.04
N LEU A 290 11.10 22.17 6.99
CA LEU A 290 10.62 23.35 7.72
C LEU A 290 10.76 23.16 9.23
N ILE A 291 10.28 22.03 9.77
CA ILE A 291 10.37 21.70 11.20
C ILE A 291 11.84 21.68 11.66
N ASN A 292 12.72 21.03 10.89
CA ASN A 292 14.14 20.91 11.22
C ASN A 292 14.85 22.26 11.18
N ASN A 293 14.56 23.11 10.17
CA ASN A 293 15.19 24.42 10.02
C ASN A 293 14.77 25.40 11.12
N TYR A 294 13.50 25.38 11.54
CA TYR A 294 12.99 26.26 12.59
C TYR A 294 13.13 25.68 14.01
N LYS A 295 13.72 24.48 14.15
CA LYS A 295 13.88 23.77 15.44
C LYS A 295 12.59 23.74 16.26
N ILE A 296 11.45 23.53 15.61
CA ILE A 296 10.16 23.49 16.28
C ILE A 296 10.19 22.30 17.25
N GLY A 297 9.99 22.56 18.54
CA GLY A 297 10.02 21.52 19.57
C GLY A 297 8.98 20.44 19.30
N MET A 298 9.42 19.18 19.18
CA MET A 298 8.56 18.03 18.87
C MET A 298 7.76 17.50 20.08
N ASP A 299 8.00 18.06 21.26
CA ASP A 299 7.55 17.52 22.55
C ASP A 299 6.30 18.19 23.13
N ILE A 300 5.54 18.93 22.31
CA ILE A 300 4.28 19.53 22.77
C ILE A 300 3.17 18.47 22.66
N GLY A 301 2.78 17.91 23.80
CA GLY A 301 1.62 17.04 23.92
C GLY A 301 0.30 17.81 23.72
N ILE A 302 -0.73 17.15 23.17
CA ILE A 302 -2.09 17.74 23.11
C ILE A 302 -2.67 17.72 24.51
N ILE A 303 -2.87 18.88 25.15
CA ILE A 303 -3.74 19.10 26.33
C ILE A 303 -3.71 17.91 27.32
N GLY A 304 -2.56 17.68 27.98
CA GLY A 304 -2.41 16.61 28.98
C GLY A 304 -2.33 15.18 28.44
N THR A 305 -2.37 14.97 27.12
CA THR A 305 -2.10 13.68 26.48
C THR A 305 -0.66 13.58 25.98
N PRO A 306 -0.04 12.39 26.01
CA PRO A 306 1.30 12.16 25.47
C PRO A 306 1.31 12.09 23.94
N LEU A 307 0.27 12.54 23.24
CA LEU A 307 0.21 12.49 21.78
C LEU A 307 0.94 13.71 21.20
N SER A 308 1.89 13.47 20.29
CA SER A 308 2.66 14.56 19.68
C SER A 308 1.79 15.39 18.74
N THR A 309 1.59 16.65 19.10
CA THR A 309 0.85 17.64 18.27
C THR A 309 1.48 17.78 16.88
N ILE A 310 2.80 17.67 16.79
CA ILE A 310 3.53 18.03 15.57
C ILE A 310 3.25 17.06 14.42
N PHE A 311 3.12 15.75 14.69
CA PHE A 311 2.80 14.74 13.68
C PHE A 311 1.36 14.86 13.18
N ILE A 312 0.43 15.31 14.03
CA ILE A 312 -0.96 15.59 13.63
C ILE A 312 -0.99 16.82 12.74
N ILE A 313 -0.31 17.90 13.14
CA ILE A 313 -0.23 19.15 12.38
C ILE A 313 0.44 18.89 11.02
N GLU A 314 1.58 18.19 11.02
CA GLU A 314 2.27 17.74 9.80
C GLU A 314 1.31 16.96 8.91
N GLY A 315 0.66 15.91 9.46
CA GLY A 315 -0.25 15.07 8.70
C GLY A 315 -1.40 15.86 8.05
N LEU A 316 -2.00 16.79 8.79
CA LEU A 316 -3.07 17.67 8.27
C LEU A 316 -2.57 18.55 7.14
N PHE A 317 -1.42 19.20 7.30
CA PHE A 317 -0.87 20.06 6.27
C PHE A 317 -0.41 19.28 5.04
N VAL A 318 0.28 18.14 5.22
CA VAL A 318 0.69 17.29 4.11
C VAL A 318 -0.51 16.85 3.30
N VAL A 319 -1.60 16.40 3.95
CA VAL A 319 -2.84 16.04 3.25
C VAL A 319 -3.45 17.24 2.54
N PHE A 320 -3.55 18.40 3.20
CA PHE A 320 -4.10 19.62 2.61
C PHE A 320 -3.35 20.04 1.34
N PHE A 321 -2.02 20.18 1.42
CA PHE A 321 -1.20 20.59 0.28
C PHE A 321 -1.17 19.52 -0.82
N THR A 322 -1.22 18.24 -0.47
CA THR A 322 -1.36 17.15 -1.44
C THR A 322 -2.67 17.29 -2.22
N VAL A 323 -3.79 17.51 -1.54
CA VAL A 323 -5.10 17.70 -2.18
C VAL A 323 -5.10 18.96 -3.06
N LEU A 324 -4.50 20.06 -2.58
CA LEU A 324 -4.35 21.29 -3.35
C LEU A 324 -3.54 21.06 -4.64
N SER A 325 -2.39 20.38 -4.56
CA SER A 325 -1.59 20.02 -5.74
C SER A 325 -2.37 19.17 -6.73
N ILE A 326 -3.13 18.18 -6.26
CA ILE A 326 -3.98 17.36 -7.12
C ILE A 326 -5.04 18.22 -7.81
N TYR A 327 -5.67 19.14 -7.07
CA TYR A 327 -6.65 20.07 -7.63
C TYR A 327 -6.02 20.93 -8.74
N LEU A 328 -4.84 21.49 -8.52
CA LEU A 328 -4.12 22.28 -9.52
C LEU A 328 -3.73 21.44 -10.74
N LEU A 329 -3.17 20.24 -10.55
CA LEU A 329 -2.79 19.35 -11.64
C LEU A 329 -4.00 18.89 -12.45
N LYS A 330 -5.16 18.70 -11.81
CA LYS A 330 -6.43 18.36 -12.47
C LYS A 330 -6.87 19.43 -13.48
N LEU A 331 -6.54 20.70 -13.25
CA LEU A 331 -6.87 21.81 -14.16
C LEU A 331 -5.98 21.84 -15.41
N THR A 332 -4.92 21.04 -15.46
CA THR A 332 -3.98 21.02 -16.59
C THR A 332 -4.04 19.69 -17.37
N ARG A 333 -3.20 19.56 -18.40
CA ARG A 333 -3.01 18.29 -19.14
C ARG A 333 -2.42 17.17 -18.27
N LEU A 334 -1.87 17.50 -17.10
CA LEU A 334 -1.26 16.55 -16.15
C LEU A 334 -2.29 15.74 -15.35
N LYS A 335 -3.59 16.05 -15.45
CA LYS A 335 -4.67 15.32 -14.76
C LYS A 335 -4.60 13.80 -14.91
N GLN A 336 -4.10 13.30 -16.04
CA GLN A 336 -3.99 11.86 -16.32
C GLN A 336 -2.97 11.13 -15.44
N PHE A 337 -2.05 11.85 -14.79
CA PHE A 337 -1.02 11.29 -13.92
C PHE A 337 -1.42 11.28 -12.44
N VAL A 338 -2.55 11.91 -12.10
CA VAL A 338 -3.10 11.99 -10.73
C VAL A 338 -4.47 11.32 -10.57
N ILE A 339 -5.00 10.67 -11.64
CA ILE A 339 -6.33 10.02 -11.70
C ILE A 339 -6.24 8.53 -12.02
#